data_AF-A0A5C4MEW4-F1
#
_entry.id   AF-A0A5C4MEW4-F1
#
_cell.length_a   1.000
_cell.length_b   1.000
_cell.length_c   1.000
_cell.angle_alpha   90.00
_cell.angle_beta   90.00
_cell.angle_gamma   90.00
#
_symmetry.space_group_name_H-M   'P 1'
#
loop_
_entity.id
_entity.type
_entity.pdbx_description
1 polymer ?
#
loop_
_entity_poly.entity_id
_entity_poly.type
_entity_poly.pdbx_seq_one_letter_code
_entity_poly.pdbx_strand_id
1 'polypeptide(L)'
;PPPARWAAKEAVVKAWSASLYGQPPLVDESKALAAIELVKDAWGRPAIVLHSPVREHLDASRLHVSLSHDGDYAVAYVTLSS
;
A
#
# COMPACT_ATOMS: atom_id res chain seq x y z
N PRO A 1 3.88 -5.32 13.31
CA PRO A 1 3.62 -4.32 14.38
C PRO A 1 2.71 -3.20 13.83
N PRO A 2 1.96 -2.47 14.69
CA PRO A 2 1.07 -1.40 14.24
C PRO A 2 1.72 -0.34 13.34
N PRO A 3 2.98 0.11 13.60
CA PRO A 3 3.69 1.04 12.73
C PRO A 3 3.95 0.49 11.32
N ALA A 4 4.29 -0.80 11.19
CA ALA A 4 4.55 -1.41 9.88
C ALA A 4 3.29 -1.50 9.01
N ARG A 5 2.11 -1.69 9.63
CA ARG A 5 0.83 -1.67 8.90
C ARG A 5 0.57 -0.29 8.32
N TRP A 6 0.78 0.75 9.12
CA TRP A 6 0.62 2.13 8.65
C TRP A 6 1.62 2.45 7.53
N ALA A 7 2.90 2.13 7.73
CA ALA A 7 3.93 2.34 6.72
C ALA A 7 3.60 1.64 5.38
N ALA A 8 3.06 0.41 5.42
CA ALA A 8 2.65 -0.31 4.21
C ALA A 8 1.52 0.40 3.46
N LYS A 9 0.49 0.87 4.18
CA LYS A 9 -0.63 1.61 3.59
C LYS A 9 -0.16 2.88 2.90
N GLU A 10 0.66 3.66 3.60
CA GLU A 10 1.28 4.88 3.10
C GLU A 10 2.14 4.62 1.85
N ALA A 11 2.94 3.55 1.85
CA ALA A 11 3.78 3.19 0.73
C ALA A 11 2.97 2.82 -0.53
N VAL A 12 1.83 2.14 -0.37
CA VAL A 12 0.90 1.86 -1.48
C VAL A 12 0.32 3.15 -2.05
N VAL A 13 -0.20 4.05 -1.20
CA VAL A 13 -0.74 5.35 -1.64
C VAL A 13 0.32 6.13 -2.40
N LYS A 14 1.55 6.19 -1.88
CA LYS A 14 2.66 6.91 -2.54
C LYS A 14 3.05 6.30 -3.89
N ALA A 15 3.14 4.98 -3.99
CA ALA A 15 3.44 4.30 -5.24
C ALA A 15 2.34 4.57 -6.29
N TRP A 16 1.07 4.54 -5.89
CA TRP A 16 -0.05 4.85 -6.77
C TRP A 16 -0.08 6.33 -7.18
N SER A 17 0.04 7.26 -6.24
CA SER A 17 0.11 8.70 -6.53
C SER A 17 1.28 9.05 -7.47
N ALA A 18 2.44 8.39 -7.30
CA ALA A 18 3.58 8.56 -8.19
C ALA A 18 3.30 8.07 -9.62
N SER A 19 2.50 7.01 -9.79
CA SER A 19 2.08 6.55 -11.13
C SER A 19 1.16 7.54 -11.86
N LEU A 20 0.55 8.47 -11.11
CA LEU A 20 -0.32 9.54 -11.61
C LEU A 20 0.37 10.92 -11.63
N TYR A 21 1.71 10.97 -11.68
CA TYR A 21 2.44 12.24 -11.62
C TYR A 21 1.92 13.27 -12.63
N GLY A 22 1.61 14.48 -12.15
CA GLY A 22 1.02 15.56 -12.95
C GLY A 22 -0.51 15.53 -13.06
N GLN A 23 -1.18 14.56 -12.45
CA GLN A 23 -2.63 14.44 -12.42
C GLN A 23 -3.18 14.57 -10.98
N PRO A 24 -4.43 15.02 -10.81
CA PRO A 24 -5.07 15.06 -9.49
C PRO A 24 -5.31 13.63 -8.94
N PRO A 25 -5.39 13.45 -7.62
CA PRO A 25 -5.79 12.19 -7.01
C PRO A 25 -7.18 11.74 -7.48
N LEU A 26 -7.33 10.45 -7.79
CA LEU A 26 -8.62 9.86 -8.20
C LEU A 26 -9.52 9.55 -6.99
N VAL A 27 -8.91 9.35 -5.82
CA VAL A 27 -9.59 8.99 -4.57
C VAL A 27 -9.03 9.85 -3.45
N ASP A 28 -9.91 10.27 -2.53
CA ASP A 28 -9.51 10.93 -1.29
C ASP A 28 -8.55 10.06 -0.46
N GLU A 29 -7.50 10.66 0.09
CA GLU A 29 -6.43 9.92 0.76
C GLU A 29 -6.92 9.08 1.95
N SER A 30 -7.87 9.61 2.74
CA SER A 30 -8.41 8.88 3.90
C SER A 30 -9.18 7.64 3.46
N LYS A 31 -9.93 7.73 2.35
CA LYS A 31 -10.63 6.60 1.74
C LYS A 31 -9.67 5.61 1.12
N ALA A 32 -8.60 6.09 0.47
CA ALA A 32 -7.57 5.23 -0.10
C ALA A 32 -6.87 4.41 0.98
N LEU A 33 -6.43 5.06 2.06
CA LEU A 33 -5.80 4.41 3.21
C LEU A 33 -6.74 3.41 3.88
N ALA A 34 -8.04 3.69 3.98
CA ALA A 34 -9.02 2.77 4.53
C ALA A 34 -9.20 1.50 3.68
N ALA A 35 -9.12 1.63 2.36
CA ALA A 35 -9.33 0.55 1.39
C ALA A 35 -8.10 -0.37 1.17
N ILE A 36 -6.96 -0.04 1.76
CA ILE A 36 -5.75 -0.88 1.69
C ILE A 36 -5.71 -1.80 2.91
N GLU A 37 -5.36 -3.06 2.73
CA GLU A 37 -5.17 -4.01 3.82
C GLU A 37 -3.82 -4.70 3.70
N LEU A 38 -3.04 -4.66 4.79
CA LEU A 38 -1.83 -5.45 4.91
C LEU A 38 -2.20 -6.78 5.57
N VAL A 39 -2.11 -7.86 4.80
CA VAL A 39 -2.27 -9.23 5.29
C VAL A 39 -0.92 -9.91 5.40
N LYS A 40 -0.88 -11.03 6.13
CA LYS A 40 0.26 -11.94 6.14
C LYS A 40 -0.23 -13.36 5.99
N ASP A 41 0.55 -14.18 5.35
CA ASP A 41 0.30 -15.61 5.34
C ASP A 41 0.72 -16.28 6.66
N ALA A 42 0.59 -17.62 6.73
CA ALA A 42 0.95 -18.41 7.90
C ALA A 42 2.44 -18.33 8.30
N TRP A 43 3.30 -17.82 7.42
CA TRP A 43 4.75 -17.66 7.66
C TRP A 43 5.17 -16.21 7.86
N GLY A 44 4.20 -15.28 7.93
CA GLY A 44 4.46 -13.86 8.16
C GLY A 44 4.89 -13.08 6.92
N ARG A 45 4.85 -13.68 5.72
CA ARG A 45 5.17 -12.97 4.46
C ARG A 45 4.05 -11.96 4.15
N PRO A 46 4.37 -10.68 3.92
CA PRO A 46 3.35 -9.65 3.72
C PRO A 46 2.74 -9.70 2.32
N ALA A 47 1.46 -9.37 2.22
CA ALA A 47 0.78 -9.08 0.97
C ALA A 47 -0.21 -7.93 1.13
N ILE A 48 -0.56 -7.27 0.03
CA ILE A 48 -1.57 -6.21 0.00
C ILE A 48 -2.86 -6.76 -0.60
N VAL A 49 -3.97 -6.56 0.11
CA VAL A 49 -5.32 -6.73 -0.43
C VAL A 49 -5.91 -5.34 -0.63
N LEU A 50 -6.45 -5.10 -1.82
CA LEU A 50 -7.12 -3.85 -2.18
C LEU A 50 -8.63 -4.05 -2.15
N HIS A 51 -9.31 -3.10 -1.53
CA HIS A 51 -10.76 -2.98 -1.52
C HIS A 51 -11.21 -1.77 -2.35
N SER A 52 -12.51 -1.65 -2.62
CA SER A 52 -13.04 -0.43 -3.23
C SER A 52 -12.81 0.79 -2.32
N PRO A 53 -12.56 1.98 -2.88
CA PRO A 53 -12.51 2.27 -4.32
C PRO A 53 -11.13 2.03 -4.97
N VAL A 54 -10.07 1.79 -4.19
CA VAL A 54 -8.70 1.67 -4.72
C VAL A 54 -8.55 0.50 -5.69
N ARG A 55 -9.20 -0.63 -5.39
CA ARG A 55 -9.19 -1.81 -6.26
C ARG A 55 -9.65 -1.50 -7.68
N GLU A 56 -10.66 -0.66 -7.85
CA GLU A 56 -11.24 -0.33 -9.16
C GLU A 56 -10.23 0.36 -10.09
N HIS A 57 -9.24 1.06 -9.52
CA HIS A 57 -8.19 1.75 -10.27
C HIS A 57 -6.92 0.92 -10.46
N LEU A 58 -6.71 -0.12 -9.65
CA LEU A 58 -5.48 -0.90 -9.60
C LEU A 58 -5.69 -2.40 -9.88
N ASP A 59 -6.86 -2.82 -10.38
CA ASP A 59 -7.20 -4.24 -10.58
C ASP A 59 -6.27 -4.96 -11.56
N ALA A 60 -5.71 -4.22 -12.53
CA ALA A 60 -4.71 -4.72 -13.48
C ALA A 60 -3.26 -4.56 -12.97
N SER A 61 -3.04 -3.88 -11.84
CA SER A 61 -1.71 -3.62 -11.32
C SER A 61 -1.24 -4.70 -10.37
N ARG A 62 0.06 -4.99 -10.42
CA ARG A 62 0.74 -5.84 -9.46
C ARG A 62 1.43 -4.99 -8.39
N LEU A 63 1.19 -5.33 -7.13
CA LEU A 63 1.86 -4.75 -5.97
C LEU A 63 2.84 -5.76 -5.37
N HIS A 64 4.07 -5.31 -5.14
CA HIS A 64 5.03 -6.01 -4.28
C HIS A 64 5.29 -5.17 -3.04
N VAL A 65 5.34 -5.81 -1.88
CA VAL A 65 5.56 -5.16 -0.59
C VAL A 65 6.67 -5.85 0.19
N SER A 66 7.54 -5.05 0.80
CA SER A 66 8.53 -5.48 1.79
C SER A 66 8.44 -4.61 3.04
N LEU A 67 8.63 -5.20 4.22
CA LEU A 67 8.55 -4.53 5.51
C LEU A 67 9.85 -4.73 6.28
N SER A 68 10.29 -3.70 6.98
CA SER A 68 11.38 -3.79 7.95
C SER A 68 11.07 -2.91 9.16
N HIS A 69 11.66 -3.24 10.31
CA HIS A 69 11.59 -2.40 11.49
C HIS A 69 12.84 -2.59 12.34
N ASP A 70 13.26 -1.52 12.99
CA ASP A 70 14.36 -1.54 13.96
C ASP A 70 14.12 -0.47 15.02
N GLY A 71 14.31 -0.83 16.29
CA GLY A 71 13.91 -0.01 17.44
C GLY A 71 12.47 0.51 17.31
N ASP A 72 12.33 1.84 17.36
CA ASP A 72 11.06 2.55 17.30
C ASP A 72 10.57 2.86 15.88
N TYR A 73 11.31 2.43 14.85
CA TYR A 73 11.02 2.74 13.45
C TYR A 73 10.48 1.53 12.69
N ALA A 74 9.53 1.79 11.79
CA ALA A 74 9.07 0.82 10.81
C ALA A 74 9.07 1.44 9.42
N VAL A 75 9.45 0.65 8.43
CA VAL A 75 9.52 1.03 7.02
C VAL A 75 8.74 0.03 6.19
N ALA A 76 8.17 0.51 5.09
CA ALA A 76 7.65 -0.33 4.04
C ALA A 76 8.14 0.18 2.69
N TYR A 77 8.43 -0.76 1.80
CA TYR A 77 8.77 -0.48 0.42
C TYR A 77 7.74 -1.16 -0.48
N VAL A 78 7.18 -0.41 -1.42
CA VAL A 78 6.15 -0.89 -2.35
C VAL A 78 6.55 -0.53 -3.77
N THR A 79 6.45 -1.51 -4.66
CA THR A 79 6.50 -1.28 -6.11
C THR A 79 5.14 -1.57 -6.71
N LEU A 80 4.71 -0.70 -7.62
CA LEU A 80 3.53 -0.87 -8.45
C LEU A 80 3.99 -1.10 -9.90
N SER A 81 3.47 -2.14 -10.56
CA SER A 81 3.70 -2.38 -11.99
C SER A 81 2.40 -2.76 -12.69
N SER A 82 2.27 -2.40 -13.97
CA SER A 82 1.16 -2.81 -14.85
C SER A 82 1.53 -4.03 -15.69
#